data_AF-A0A522DQW1-F1
#
_entry.id   AF-A0A522DQW1-F1
#
_cell.length_a   1.000
_cell.length_b   1.000
_cell.length_c   1.000
_cell.angle_alpha   90.00
_cell.angle_beta   90.00
_cell.angle_gamma   90.00
#
_symmetry.space_group_name_H-M   'P 1'
#
loop_
_entity.id
_entity.type
_entity.pdbx_description
1 polymer ?
#
loop_
_entity_poly.entity_id
_entity_poly.type
_entity_poly.pdbx_seq_one_letter_code
_entity_poly.pdbx_strand_id
1 'polypeptide(L)'
;MAIAPENVRANLAADAGIPQLWQTIKAAGLLYGMLVRPGKKGEQDHMILDGRRRFLAYSHGVTIGDIPADHAVKVQVETDKNRQLAATLLTASETEPTHLVDIIKTIGVLRARKMKTGAIAEALGYEKLQIDRWGALSTLSDDALEALRAGKLTFRQATLLTKIPDAETQAALVEQARNGSLYDQSISSMIVGARITAADPRVRLVGLGRYTAAGGRVESDLFNETPDILLDPDKLQSAWTDCARPLCAGMKDAGLAVFVSFDRQYQAPEGFRNLPVSIYGGSEDTEQREAALRALGESQNELREIVEFDDTTTDALMTFVERSRAHAQAREPEAHIGAVIVTPDKDFGIGLTYFATVEPEVEIAADDTEAGKVALANDGAASPRIHGGATRQQYEKTPQEKVTDAAVKLVQTPTQTPVTIE
;
A
#
# COMPACT_ATOMS: atom_id res chain seq x y z
N MET A 1 44.68 -13.31 -28.90
CA MET A 1 43.48 -13.63 -28.09
C MET A 1 42.94 -12.34 -27.46
N ALA A 2 41.65 -12.24 -27.19
CA ALA A 2 41.07 -11.14 -26.40
C ALA A 2 39.85 -11.61 -25.59
N ILE A 3 39.32 -10.77 -24.71
CA ILE A 3 38.09 -11.03 -23.95
C ILE A 3 36.88 -10.81 -24.88
N ALA A 4 35.92 -11.74 -24.90
CA ALA A 4 34.71 -11.60 -25.70
C ALA A 4 33.80 -10.49 -25.14
N PRO A 5 33.23 -9.59 -25.96
CA PRO A 5 32.27 -8.57 -25.50
C PRO A 5 31.04 -9.14 -24.78
N GLU A 6 30.66 -10.38 -25.11
CA GLU A 6 29.59 -11.10 -24.42
C GLU A 6 29.97 -11.65 -23.03
N ASN A 7 31.26 -11.73 -22.67
CA ASN A 7 31.65 -12.14 -21.31
C ASN A 7 31.08 -11.13 -20.29
N VAL A 8 30.30 -11.62 -19.32
CA VAL A 8 29.53 -10.78 -18.37
C VAL A 8 30.42 -9.86 -17.52
N ARG A 9 31.72 -10.18 -17.42
CA ARG A 9 32.75 -9.41 -16.69
C ARG A 9 33.75 -8.71 -17.62
N ALA A 10 33.47 -8.59 -18.93
CA ALA A 10 34.39 -8.03 -19.94
C ALA A 10 34.87 -6.61 -19.59
N ASN A 11 33.95 -5.75 -19.16
CA ASN A 11 34.21 -4.34 -18.88
C ASN A 11 34.66 -4.05 -17.44
N LEU A 12 34.82 -5.07 -16.60
CA LEU A 12 35.33 -4.87 -15.23
C LEU A 12 36.84 -4.59 -15.25
N ALA A 13 37.33 -3.87 -14.23
CA ALA A 13 38.76 -3.71 -13.98
C ALA A 13 39.44 -5.06 -13.65
N ALA A 14 40.75 -5.14 -13.86
CA ALA A 14 41.54 -6.30 -13.43
C ALA A 14 41.57 -6.36 -11.88
N ASP A 15 41.46 -7.57 -11.32
CA ASP A 15 41.54 -7.79 -9.88
C ASP A 15 43.00 -7.68 -9.36
N ALA A 16 43.17 -7.19 -8.14
CA ALA A 16 44.46 -7.13 -7.45
C ALA A 16 45.09 -8.52 -7.26
N GLY A 17 44.29 -9.60 -7.24
CA GLY A 17 44.77 -10.99 -7.16
C GLY A 17 45.41 -11.56 -8.44
N ILE A 18 45.46 -10.82 -9.56
CA ILE A 18 45.99 -11.33 -10.84
C ILE A 18 47.48 -11.70 -10.80
N PRO A 19 48.40 -10.91 -10.19
CA PRO A 19 49.81 -11.29 -10.08
C PRO A 19 50.04 -12.57 -9.26
N GLN A 20 49.28 -12.76 -8.18
CA GLN A 20 49.35 -13.98 -7.37
C GLN A 20 48.83 -15.20 -8.15
N LEU A 21 47.74 -15.04 -8.90
CA LEU A 21 47.21 -16.09 -9.78
C LEU A 21 48.22 -16.47 -10.87
N TRP A 22 48.99 -15.51 -11.41
CA TRP A 22 50.07 -15.83 -12.33
C TRP A 22 51.14 -16.72 -11.69
N GLN A 23 51.60 -16.43 -10.46
CA GLN A 23 52.57 -17.30 -9.78
C GLN A 23 52.03 -18.73 -9.56
N THR A 24 50.74 -18.89 -9.26
CA THR A 24 50.09 -20.21 -9.17
C THR A 24 50.07 -20.92 -10.53
N ILE A 25 49.69 -20.24 -11.62
CA ILE A 25 49.66 -20.81 -12.98
C ILE A 25 51.08 -21.16 -13.47
N LYS A 26 52.08 -20.33 -13.15
CA LYS A 26 53.49 -20.57 -13.47
C LYS A 26 54.04 -21.82 -12.78
N ALA A 27 53.63 -22.08 -11.53
CA ALA A 27 54.08 -23.22 -10.75
C ALA A 27 53.33 -24.53 -11.06
N ALA A 28 52.00 -24.47 -11.25
CA ALA A 28 51.14 -25.65 -11.38
C ALA A 28 50.62 -25.92 -12.81
N GLY A 29 50.84 -25.00 -13.74
CA GLY A 29 50.21 -25.00 -15.06
C GLY A 29 48.73 -24.61 -15.03
N LEU A 30 48.11 -24.59 -16.21
CA LEU A 30 46.68 -24.29 -16.35
C LEU A 30 45.84 -25.55 -16.11
N LEU A 31 45.46 -25.78 -14.84
CA LEU A 31 44.63 -26.94 -14.45
C LEU A 31 43.20 -26.87 -15.03
N TYR A 32 42.59 -25.68 -15.02
CA TYR A 32 41.25 -25.43 -15.58
C TYR A 32 41.38 -24.67 -16.90
N GLY A 33 41.06 -25.32 -18.02
CA GLY A 33 41.14 -24.74 -19.36
C GLY A 33 40.21 -23.55 -19.58
N MET A 34 40.63 -22.58 -20.39
CA MET A 34 39.81 -21.42 -20.76
C MET A 34 38.89 -21.78 -21.95
N LEU A 35 37.66 -21.27 -21.93
CA LEU A 35 36.70 -21.45 -23.02
C LEU A 35 36.70 -20.22 -23.93
N VAL A 36 36.85 -20.45 -25.23
CA VAL A 36 36.90 -19.40 -26.25
C VAL A 36 35.93 -19.71 -27.40
N ARG A 37 35.48 -18.67 -28.10
CA ARG A 37 34.88 -18.80 -29.43
C ARG A 37 35.85 -18.29 -30.51
N PRO A 38 35.66 -18.68 -31.78
CA PRO A 38 36.31 -18.01 -32.91
C PRO A 38 36.01 -16.51 -32.94
N GLY A 39 37.00 -15.73 -33.39
CA GLY A 39 36.86 -14.32 -33.70
C GLY A 39 35.98 -14.07 -34.93
N LYS A 40 35.24 -12.96 -34.90
CA LYS A 40 34.51 -12.38 -36.04
C LYS A 40 35.44 -11.41 -36.79
N LYS A 41 35.00 -10.92 -37.96
CA LYS A 41 35.76 -9.94 -38.75
C LYS A 41 36.13 -8.70 -37.91
N GLY A 42 37.42 -8.48 -37.68
CA GLY A 42 37.95 -7.37 -36.87
C GLY A 42 38.18 -7.68 -35.39
N GLU A 43 37.83 -8.89 -34.92
CA GLU A 43 38.19 -9.40 -33.60
C GLU A 43 39.50 -10.22 -33.66
N GLN A 44 40.02 -10.62 -32.50
CA GLN A 44 41.11 -11.58 -32.39
C GLN A 44 40.62 -13.01 -32.64
N ASP A 45 41.45 -13.88 -33.22
CA ASP A 45 41.08 -15.26 -33.63
C ASP A 45 40.38 -16.09 -32.56
N HIS A 46 40.69 -15.84 -31.29
CA HIS A 46 40.11 -16.51 -30.13
C HIS A 46 39.64 -15.47 -29.11
N MET A 47 38.33 -15.45 -28.86
CA MET A 47 37.64 -14.53 -27.96
C MET A 47 37.12 -15.29 -26.73
N ILE A 48 37.51 -14.85 -25.53
CA ILE A 48 37.31 -15.59 -24.27
C ILE A 48 35.90 -15.42 -23.74
N LEU A 49 35.21 -16.55 -23.59
CA LEU A 49 33.88 -16.67 -22.99
C LEU A 49 33.98 -16.97 -21.49
N ASP A 50 34.86 -17.89 -21.09
CA ASP A 50 35.23 -18.16 -19.70
C ASP A 50 36.76 -18.21 -19.54
N GLY A 51 37.24 -17.75 -18.39
CA GLY A 51 38.65 -17.75 -18.04
C GLY A 51 39.29 -16.38 -18.00
N ARG A 52 38.51 -15.28 -17.97
CA ARG A 52 39.02 -13.89 -17.94
C ARG A 52 40.19 -13.69 -16.96
N ARG A 53 40.07 -14.15 -15.70
CA ARG A 53 41.17 -14.05 -14.71
C ARG A 53 42.43 -14.83 -15.12
N ARG A 54 42.26 -16.03 -15.69
CA ARG A 54 43.35 -16.90 -16.17
C ARG A 54 44.07 -16.25 -17.36
N PHE A 55 43.32 -15.66 -18.30
CA PHE A 55 43.89 -14.88 -19.40
C PHE A 55 44.64 -13.64 -18.93
N LEU A 56 44.08 -12.85 -18.02
CA LEU A 56 44.75 -11.68 -17.46
C LEU A 56 46.04 -12.06 -16.71
N ALA A 57 46.08 -13.22 -16.04
CA ALA A 57 47.29 -13.75 -15.43
C ALA A 57 48.37 -14.13 -16.47
N TYR A 58 48.00 -14.77 -17.58
CA TYR A 58 48.93 -14.98 -18.70
C TYR A 58 49.41 -13.67 -19.33
N SER A 59 48.51 -12.70 -19.54
CA SER A 59 48.87 -11.36 -20.03
C SER A 59 49.84 -10.65 -19.07
N HIS A 60 49.65 -10.80 -17.76
CA HIS A 60 50.58 -10.29 -16.76
C HIS A 60 51.95 -10.99 -16.84
N GLY A 61 51.98 -12.32 -16.98
CA GLY A 61 53.21 -13.10 -17.18
C GLY A 61 54.03 -12.65 -18.40
N VAL A 62 53.37 -12.38 -19.53
CA VAL A 62 54.02 -11.78 -20.72
C VAL A 62 54.52 -10.37 -20.41
N THR A 63 53.71 -9.55 -19.73
CA THR A 63 54.04 -8.15 -19.39
C THR A 63 55.29 -8.04 -18.51
N ILE A 64 55.48 -8.96 -17.56
CA ILE A 64 56.65 -8.99 -16.66
C ILE A 64 57.84 -9.77 -17.24
N GLY A 65 57.72 -10.31 -18.45
CA GLY A 65 58.79 -11.06 -19.14
C GLY A 65 59.00 -12.49 -18.62
N ASP A 66 58.08 -13.04 -17.84
CA ASP A 66 58.16 -14.41 -17.30
C ASP A 66 57.90 -15.49 -18.37
N ILE A 67 57.18 -15.13 -19.43
CA ILE A 67 56.92 -15.96 -20.63
C ILE A 67 56.95 -15.08 -21.89
N PRO A 68 57.32 -15.65 -23.05
CA PRO A 68 57.30 -14.90 -24.31
C PRO A 68 55.86 -14.69 -24.82
N ALA A 69 55.67 -13.72 -25.70
CA ALA A 69 54.35 -13.34 -26.22
C ALA A 69 53.68 -14.41 -27.11
N ASP A 70 54.44 -15.38 -27.60
CA ASP A 70 54.00 -16.52 -28.42
C ASP A 70 53.77 -17.80 -27.58
N HIS A 71 53.83 -17.72 -26.25
CA HIS A 71 53.64 -18.86 -25.36
C HIS A 71 52.30 -19.58 -25.60
N ALA A 72 52.38 -20.86 -25.98
CA ALA A 72 51.23 -21.66 -26.35
C ALA A 72 50.36 -22.02 -25.12
N VAL A 73 49.09 -21.57 -25.13
CA VAL A 73 48.12 -21.87 -24.06
C VAL A 73 47.03 -22.80 -24.58
N LYS A 74 46.78 -23.90 -23.87
CA LYS A 74 45.71 -24.86 -24.20
C LYS A 74 44.34 -24.26 -23.85
N VAL A 75 43.47 -24.15 -24.84
CA VAL A 75 42.10 -23.63 -24.72
C VAL A 75 41.08 -24.61 -25.30
N GLN A 76 39.84 -24.51 -24.84
CA GLN A 76 38.70 -25.20 -25.45
C GLN A 76 37.97 -24.22 -26.37
N VAL A 77 37.83 -24.58 -27.65
CA VAL A 77 37.12 -23.76 -28.64
C VAL A 77 35.69 -24.27 -28.78
N GLU A 78 34.71 -23.41 -28.55
CA GLU A 78 33.29 -23.70 -28.75
C GLU A 78 32.75 -22.97 -29.98
N THR A 79 32.10 -23.71 -30.88
CA THR A 79 31.60 -23.20 -32.16
C THR A 79 30.07 -23.10 -32.20
N ASP A 80 29.36 -23.82 -31.33
CA ASP A 80 27.90 -23.72 -31.27
C ASP A 80 27.42 -22.46 -30.54
N LYS A 81 26.54 -21.69 -31.17
CA LYS A 81 26.07 -20.39 -30.65
C LYS A 81 25.28 -20.52 -29.35
N ASN A 82 24.51 -21.59 -29.17
CA ASN A 82 23.71 -21.78 -27.96
C ASN A 82 24.62 -22.18 -26.79
N ARG A 83 25.63 -23.02 -27.04
CA ARG A 83 26.66 -23.37 -26.05
C ARG A 83 27.55 -22.18 -25.68
N GLN A 84 27.89 -21.31 -26.63
CA GLN A 84 28.61 -20.05 -26.36
C GLN A 84 27.83 -19.16 -25.38
N LEU A 85 26.51 -18.98 -25.61
CA LEU A 85 25.64 -18.24 -24.70
C LEU A 85 25.51 -18.92 -23.33
N ALA A 86 25.23 -20.23 -23.31
CA ALA A 86 25.06 -20.98 -22.07
C ALA A 86 26.32 -20.95 -21.19
N ALA A 87 27.52 -21.10 -21.78
CA ALA A 87 28.77 -21.04 -21.03
C ALA A 87 29.02 -19.66 -20.40
N THR A 88 28.74 -18.57 -21.14
CA THR A 88 28.82 -17.21 -20.61
C THR A 88 27.94 -17.00 -19.38
N LEU A 89 26.75 -17.61 -19.35
CA LEU A 89 25.78 -17.49 -18.25
C LEU A 89 26.09 -18.43 -17.08
N LEU A 90 26.50 -19.68 -17.36
CA LEU A 90 26.93 -20.64 -16.34
C LEU A 90 28.08 -20.10 -15.49
N THR A 91 29.13 -19.58 -16.12
CA THR A 91 30.27 -18.97 -15.41
C THR A 91 29.85 -17.80 -14.51
N ALA A 92 28.83 -17.03 -14.89
CA ALA A 92 28.30 -15.95 -14.06
C ALA A 92 27.53 -16.46 -12.83
N SER A 93 26.94 -17.65 -12.91
CA SER A 93 26.17 -18.27 -11.83
C SER A 93 27.01 -19.02 -10.80
N GLU A 94 28.17 -19.55 -11.17
CA GLU A 94 28.94 -20.51 -10.34
C GLU A 94 29.93 -19.88 -9.34
N THR A 95 30.42 -18.65 -9.56
CA THR A 95 31.57 -18.12 -8.80
C THR A 95 31.28 -17.01 -7.79
N GLU A 96 30.10 -16.40 -7.81
CA GLU A 96 29.64 -15.39 -6.86
C GLU A 96 28.13 -15.16 -7.09
N PRO A 97 27.31 -14.87 -6.07
CA PRO A 97 25.95 -14.40 -6.28
C PRO A 97 25.98 -13.12 -7.12
N THR A 98 25.55 -13.20 -8.39
CA THR A 98 25.44 -12.02 -9.24
C THR A 98 24.48 -11.04 -8.58
N HIS A 99 24.94 -9.82 -8.30
CA HIS A 99 24.13 -8.83 -7.61
C HIS A 99 22.87 -8.53 -8.45
N LEU A 100 21.71 -8.49 -7.80
CA LEU A 100 20.40 -8.46 -8.47
C LEU A 100 20.27 -7.33 -9.52
N VAL A 101 20.85 -6.15 -9.24
CA VAL A 101 20.88 -5.02 -10.17
C VAL A 101 21.59 -5.35 -11.49
N ASP A 102 22.61 -6.20 -11.52
CA ASP A 102 23.28 -6.62 -12.76
C ASP A 102 22.39 -7.56 -13.60
N ILE A 103 21.58 -8.40 -12.94
CA ILE A 103 20.56 -9.22 -13.60
C ILE A 103 19.47 -8.32 -14.19
N ILE A 104 18.98 -7.34 -13.43
CA ILE A 104 17.99 -6.34 -13.88
C ILE A 104 18.52 -5.56 -15.10
N LYS A 105 19.76 -5.03 -15.05
CA LYS A 105 20.39 -4.33 -16.17
C LYS A 105 20.56 -5.25 -17.40
N THR A 106 20.93 -6.52 -17.18
CA THR A 106 21.02 -7.52 -18.26
C THR A 106 19.66 -7.76 -18.93
N ILE A 107 18.59 -7.91 -18.15
CA ILE A 107 17.22 -8.07 -18.67
C ILE A 107 16.79 -6.84 -19.48
N GLY A 108 17.13 -5.62 -19.03
CA GLY A 108 16.91 -4.39 -19.79
C GLY A 108 17.57 -4.41 -21.17
N VAL A 109 18.85 -4.82 -21.25
CA VAL A 109 19.58 -4.97 -22.52
C VAL A 109 18.94 -6.03 -23.44
N LEU A 110 18.47 -7.15 -22.89
CA LEU A 110 17.80 -8.20 -23.68
C LEU A 110 16.41 -7.74 -24.18
N ARG A 111 15.65 -7.00 -23.36
CA ARG A 111 14.37 -6.39 -23.74
C ARG A 111 14.55 -5.31 -24.81
N ALA A 112 15.59 -4.47 -24.73
CA ALA A 112 15.93 -3.49 -25.77
C ALA A 112 16.26 -4.17 -27.12
N ARG A 113 16.81 -5.39 -27.10
CA ARG A 113 17.00 -6.26 -28.28
C ARG A 113 15.73 -7.00 -28.73
N LYS A 114 14.56 -6.66 -28.18
CA LYS A 114 13.24 -7.24 -28.46
C LYS A 114 13.14 -8.75 -28.18
N MET A 115 13.95 -9.29 -27.26
CA MET A 115 13.79 -10.67 -26.79
C MET A 115 12.52 -10.80 -25.93
N LYS A 116 11.74 -11.85 -26.15
CA LYS A 116 10.51 -12.14 -25.40
C LYS A 116 10.85 -12.71 -24.02
N THR A 117 10.01 -12.45 -23.01
CA THR A 117 10.16 -12.96 -21.63
C THR A 117 10.50 -14.45 -21.56
N GLY A 118 9.82 -15.30 -22.34
CA GLY A 118 10.11 -16.75 -22.37
C GLY A 118 11.55 -17.09 -22.76
N ALA A 119 12.09 -16.44 -23.79
CA ALA A 119 13.47 -16.68 -24.24
C ALA A 119 14.50 -16.11 -23.25
N ILE A 120 14.17 -15.03 -22.54
CA ILE A 120 15.01 -14.47 -21.48
C ILE A 120 15.00 -15.40 -20.24
N ALA A 121 13.83 -15.93 -19.88
CA ALA A 121 13.65 -16.91 -18.81
C ALA A 121 14.44 -18.20 -19.06
N GLU A 122 14.33 -18.77 -20.26
CA GLU A 122 15.10 -19.95 -20.69
C GLU A 122 16.61 -19.70 -20.71
N ALA A 123 17.05 -18.52 -21.17
CA ALA A 123 18.48 -18.19 -21.20
C ALA A 123 19.07 -17.99 -19.79
N LEU A 124 18.37 -17.26 -18.92
CA LEU A 124 18.88 -16.89 -17.59
C LEU A 124 18.55 -17.91 -16.48
N GLY A 125 17.69 -18.90 -16.74
CA GLY A 125 17.32 -19.93 -15.77
C GLY A 125 16.32 -19.48 -14.69
N TYR A 126 15.46 -18.50 -14.99
CA TYR A 126 14.46 -17.97 -14.05
C TYR A 126 13.03 -18.12 -14.55
N GLU A 127 12.04 -18.05 -13.65
CA GLU A 127 10.63 -18.06 -14.03
C GLU A 127 10.22 -16.80 -14.82
N LYS A 128 9.24 -16.97 -15.73
CA LYS A 128 8.74 -15.88 -16.58
C LYS A 128 8.23 -14.68 -15.76
N LEU A 129 7.49 -14.93 -14.68
CA LEU A 129 6.99 -13.88 -13.77
C LEU A 129 8.14 -13.08 -13.14
N GLN A 130 9.23 -13.77 -12.77
CA GLN A 130 10.41 -13.11 -12.18
C GLN A 130 11.15 -12.24 -13.21
N ILE A 131 11.28 -12.72 -14.45
CA ILE A 131 11.81 -11.92 -15.57
C ILE A 131 10.92 -10.71 -15.87
N ASP A 132 9.59 -10.83 -15.75
CA ASP A 132 8.70 -9.69 -15.97
C ASP A 132 8.79 -8.64 -14.86
N ARG A 133 8.88 -9.06 -13.60
CA ARG A 133 9.13 -8.18 -12.44
C ARG A 133 10.47 -7.45 -12.53
N TRP A 134 11.56 -8.19 -12.72
CA TRP A 134 12.90 -7.58 -12.90
C TRP A 134 12.99 -6.77 -14.19
N GLY A 135 12.25 -7.15 -15.23
CA GLY A 135 12.14 -6.40 -16.46
C GLY A 135 11.38 -5.08 -16.31
N ALA A 136 10.44 -4.96 -15.37
CA ALA A 136 9.83 -3.67 -15.01
C ALA A 136 10.83 -2.80 -14.23
N LEU A 137 11.58 -3.37 -13.27
CA LEU A 137 12.66 -2.64 -12.59
C LEU A 137 13.77 -2.16 -13.56
N SER A 138 13.97 -2.83 -14.69
CA SER A 138 14.96 -2.45 -15.70
C SER A 138 14.64 -1.16 -16.46
N THR A 139 13.46 -0.57 -16.27
CA THR A 139 13.09 0.74 -16.85
C THR A 139 13.34 1.91 -15.89
N LEU A 140 13.79 1.66 -14.66
CA LEU A 140 14.20 2.71 -13.72
C LEU A 140 15.49 3.39 -14.20
N SER A 141 15.74 4.62 -13.74
CA SER A 141 17.00 5.32 -14.01
C SER A 141 18.21 4.57 -13.43
N ASP A 142 19.39 4.75 -14.04
CA ASP A 142 20.64 4.21 -13.50
C ASP A 142 20.88 4.68 -12.06
N ASP A 143 20.51 5.92 -11.72
CA ASP A 143 20.57 6.46 -10.37
C ASP A 143 19.74 5.65 -9.35
N ALA A 144 18.53 5.23 -9.73
CA ALA A 144 17.67 4.40 -8.90
C ALA A 144 18.25 2.98 -8.73
N LEU A 145 18.82 2.42 -9.80
CA LEU A 145 19.45 1.09 -9.79
C LEU A 145 20.73 1.06 -8.94
N GLU A 146 21.55 2.11 -8.99
CA GLU A 146 22.71 2.23 -8.08
C GLU A 146 22.30 2.52 -6.63
N ALA A 147 21.20 3.26 -6.39
CA ALA A 147 20.65 3.43 -5.05
C ALA A 147 20.12 2.10 -4.46
N LEU A 148 19.49 1.26 -5.29
CA LEU A 148 19.08 -0.10 -4.93
C LEU A 148 20.29 -1.00 -4.63
N ARG A 149 21.37 -0.93 -5.44
CA ARG A 149 22.63 -1.64 -5.17
C ARG A 149 23.30 -1.19 -3.86
N ALA A 150 23.25 0.11 -3.56
CA ALA A 150 23.81 0.66 -2.32
C ALA A 150 22.95 0.40 -1.07
N GLY A 151 21.81 -0.31 -1.20
CA GLY A 151 20.86 -0.52 -0.10
C GLY A 151 20.18 0.76 0.40
N LYS A 152 20.27 1.86 -0.35
CA LYS A 152 19.64 3.15 -0.05
C LYS A 152 18.17 3.21 -0.46
N LEU A 153 17.77 2.29 -1.32
CA LEU A 153 16.44 2.20 -1.90
C LEU A 153 16.01 0.74 -1.78
N THR A 154 14.89 0.46 -1.10
CA THR A 154 14.46 -0.93 -0.87
C THR A 154 13.89 -1.55 -2.15
N PHE A 155 13.88 -2.88 -2.26
CA PHE A 155 13.27 -3.54 -3.44
C PHE A 155 11.80 -3.16 -3.64
N ARG A 156 11.08 -2.97 -2.52
CA ARG A 156 9.70 -2.45 -2.48
C ARG A 156 9.59 -1.02 -2.99
N GLN A 157 10.47 -0.12 -2.55
CA GLN A 157 10.52 1.25 -3.06
C GLN A 157 10.84 1.29 -4.55
N ALA A 158 11.80 0.47 -5.02
CA ALA A 158 12.15 0.37 -6.44
C ALA A 158 10.94 -0.06 -7.27
N THR A 159 10.20 -1.05 -6.76
CA THR A 159 8.96 -1.54 -7.33
C THR A 159 7.90 -0.44 -7.43
N LEU A 160 7.63 0.29 -6.35
CA LEU A 160 6.68 1.41 -6.34
C LEU A 160 7.11 2.51 -7.33
N LEU A 161 8.40 2.82 -7.45
CA LEU A 161 8.90 3.81 -8.42
C LEU A 161 8.63 3.43 -9.89
N THR A 162 8.50 2.14 -10.24
CA THR A 162 8.12 1.74 -11.62
C THR A 162 6.69 2.13 -12.00
N LYS A 163 5.83 2.41 -11.01
CA LYS A 163 4.43 2.83 -11.20
C LYS A 163 4.29 4.34 -11.39
N ILE A 164 5.36 5.12 -11.19
CA ILE A 164 5.36 6.57 -11.35
C ILE A 164 5.80 6.89 -12.79
N PRO A 165 4.91 7.46 -13.63
CA PRO A 165 5.23 7.75 -15.03
C PRO A 165 6.09 9.00 -15.22
N ASP A 166 6.09 9.91 -14.24
CA ASP A 166 6.86 11.14 -14.29
C ASP A 166 8.31 10.94 -13.81
N ALA A 167 9.26 11.23 -14.70
CA ALA A 167 10.68 11.03 -14.46
C ALA A 167 11.26 12.04 -13.45
N GLU A 168 10.72 13.26 -13.38
CA GLU A 168 11.18 14.28 -12.44
C GLU A 168 10.79 13.92 -11.00
N THR A 169 9.53 13.52 -10.79
CA THR A 169 9.03 12.96 -9.52
C THR A 169 9.81 11.70 -9.13
N GLN A 170 10.10 10.79 -10.08
CA GLN A 170 10.90 9.60 -9.79
C GLN A 170 12.32 9.97 -9.32
N ALA A 171 12.99 10.93 -9.97
CA ALA A 171 14.32 11.39 -9.57
C ALA A 171 14.33 12.02 -8.17
N ALA A 172 13.35 12.87 -7.85
CA ALA A 172 13.21 13.49 -6.53
C ALA A 172 13.00 12.44 -5.42
N LEU A 173 12.23 11.38 -5.67
CA LEU A 173 12.03 10.29 -4.71
C LEU A 173 13.30 9.45 -4.53
N VAL A 174 14.08 9.22 -5.59
CA VAL A 174 15.40 8.55 -5.49
C VAL A 174 16.38 9.37 -4.65
N GLU A 175 16.34 10.70 -4.74
CA GLU A 175 17.12 11.58 -3.86
C GLU A 175 16.67 11.47 -2.40
N GLN A 176 15.37 11.49 -2.14
CA GLN A 176 14.82 11.25 -0.78
C GLN A 176 15.24 9.89 -0.21
N ALA A 177 15.30 8.85 -1.04
CA ALA A 177 15.80 7.52 -0.63
C ALA A 177 17.28 7.57 -0.23
N ARG A 178 18.13 8.20 -1.05
CA ARG A 178 19.55 8.40 -0.76
C ARG A 178 19.77 9.14 0.57
N ASN A 179 18.91 10.11 0.85
CA ASN A 179 18.88 10.92 2.07
C ASN A 179 18.15 10.24 3.25
N GLY A 180 17.70 8.99 3.10
CA GLY A 180 17.03 8.22 4.17
C GLY A 180 15.68 8.78 4.62
N SER A 181 15.05 9.65 3.83
CA SER A 181 13.81 10.38 4.15
C SER A 181 12.59 9.86 3.39
N LEU A 182 12.75 8.81 2.57
CA LEU A 182 11.67 8.21 1.78
C LEU A 182 10.95 7.12 2.58
N TYR A 183 9.62 7.23 2.65
CA TYR A 183 8.73 6.25 3.28
C TYR A 183 7.80 5.59 2.26
N ASP A 184 7.68 4.27 2.30
CA ASP A 184 6.85 3.47 1.39
C ASP A 184 5.40 3.96 1.32
N GLN A 185 4.84 4.40 2.45
CA GLN A 185 3.46 4.89 2.56
C GLN A 185 3.24 6.17 1.75
N SER A 186 4.25 7.04 1.64
CA SER A 186 4.17 8.28 0.85
C SER A 186 4.09 7.98 -0.64
N ILE A 187 4.89 7.02 -1.12
CA ILE A 187 4.87 6.58 -2.52
C ILE A 187 3.56 5.84 -2.82
N SER A 188 3.13 4.95 -1.93
CA SER A 188 1.89 4.18 -2.08
C SER A 188 0.66 5.11 -2.16
N SER A 189 0.59 6.11 -1.28
CA SER A 189 -0.49 7.12 -1.30
C SER A 189 -0.49 7.94 -2.59
N MET A 190 0.69 8.29 -3.13
CA MET A 190 0.82 9.01 -4.40
C MET A 190 0.35 8.17 -5.60
N ILE A 191 0.65 6.87 -5.61
CA ILE A 191 0.25 5.94 -6.68
C ILE A 191 -1.26 5.67 -6.65
N VAL A 192 -1.82 5.45 -5.46
CA VAL A 192 -3.26 5.17 -5.28
C VAL A 192 -4.08 6.43 -5.56
N GLY A 193 -3.66 7.60 -5.05
CA GLY A 193 -4.34 8.87 -5.27
C GLY A 193 -5.83 8.80 -4.92
N ALA A 194 -6.70 9.26 -5.82
CA ALA A 194 -8.16 9.17 -5.70
C ALA A 194 -8.77 7.92 -6.37
N ARG A 195 -7.97 6.88 -6.65
CA ARG A 195 -8.47 5.64 -7.28
C ARG A 195 -9.17 4.76 -6.25
N ILE A 196 -10.25 4.11 -6.68
CA ILE A 196 -10.91 3.06 -5.89
C ILE A 196 -10.04 1.79 -5.98
N THR A 197 -9.89 1.11 -4.85
CA THR A 197 -9.08 -0.11 -4.74
C THR A 197 -9.85 -1.21 -4.02
N ALA A 198 -9.28 -2.42 -3.98
CA ALA A 198 -9.80 -3.54 -3.18
C ALA A 198 -9.88 -3.24 -1.67
N ALA A 199 -9.30 -2.13 -1.19
CA ALA A 199 -9.43 -1.65 0.19
C ALA A 199 -10.58 -0.64 0.39
N ASP A 200 -11.39 -0.35 -0.65
CA ASP A 200 -12.59 0.49 -0.52
C ASP A 200 -13.63 -0.17 0.42
N PRO A 201 -14.25 0.56 1.36
CA PRO A 201 -15.22 0.00 2.31
C PRO A 201 -16.37 -0.80 1.67
N ARG A 202 -16.78 -0.47 0.44
CA ARG A 202 -17.85 -1.21 -0.27
C ARG A 202 -17.44 -2.65 -0.62
N VAL A 203 -16.14 -2.90 -0.81
CA VAL A 203 -15.62 -4.24 -1.18
C VAL A 203 -15.88 -5.26 -0.07
N ARG A 204 -15.95 -4.84 1.20
CA ARG A 204 -16.22 -5.75 2.32
C ARG A 204 -17.59 -6.42 2.24
N LEU A 205 -18.63 -5.70 1.79
CA LEU A 205 -19.98 -6.27 1.59
C LEU A 205 -20.13 -7.00 0.25
N VAL A 206 -19.52 -6.48 -0.81
CA VAL A 206 -19.72 -6.98 -2.18
C VAL A 206 -18.86 -8.21 -2.47
N GLY A 207 -17.58 -8.18 -2.07
CA GLY A 207 -16.54 -9.11 -2.50
C GLY A 207 -16.05 -8.83 -3.93
N LEU A 208 -14.80 -9.19 -4.23
CA LEU A 208 -14.27 -9.05 -5.60
C LEU A 208 -14.99 -9.98 -6.60
N GLY A 209 -15.53 -11.12 -6.12
CA GLY A 209 -16.34 -12.04 -6.91
C GLY A 209 -17.60 -11.38 -7.48
N ARG A 210 -18.45 -10.73 -6.65
CA ARG A 210 -19.65 -10.07 -7.15
C ARG A 210 -19.34 -8.83 -8.00
N TYR A 211 -18.30 -8.06 -7.66
CA TYR A 211 -17.85 -6.92 -8.46
C TYR A 211 -17.45 -7.36 -9.88
N THR A 212 -16.66 -8.42 -10.02
CA THR A 212 -16.27 -8.97 -11.33
C THR A 212 -17.44 -9.63 -12.06
N ALA A 213 -18.39 -10.26 -11.35
CA ALA A 213 -19.63 -10.79 -11.92
C ALA A 213 -20.55 -9.69 -12.49
N ALA A 214 -20.58 -8.50 -11.89
CA ALA A 214 -21.20 -7.30 -12.46
C ALA A 214 -20.41 -6.72 -13.68
N GLY A 215 -19.35 -7.42 -14.12
CA GLY A 215 -18.45 -7.00 -15.18
C GLY A 215 -17.54 -5.85 -14.78
N GLY A 216 -17.29 -5.65 -13.48
CA GLY A 216 -16.30 -4.71 -12.98
C GLY A 216 -14.89 -5.20 -13.28
N ARG A 217 -14.03 -4.32 -13.79
CA ARG A 217 -12.65 -4.65 -14.15
C ARG A 217 -11.71 -4.36 -12.99
N VAL A 218 -10.75 -5.26 -12.81
CA VAL A 218 -9.71 -5.20 -11.79
C VAL A 218 -8.36 -5.07 -12.50
N GLU A 219 -7.53 -4.13 -12.07
CA GLU A 219 -6.13 -4.01 -12.45
C GLU A 219 -5.27 -4.42 -11.26
N SER A 220 -4.76 -5.66 -11.31
CA SER A 220 -3.90 -6.22 -10.26
C SER A 220 -2.44 -5.80 -10.43
N ASP A 221 -1.74 -5.64 -9.32
CA ASP A 221 -0.32 -5.28 -9.34
C ASP A 221 0.59 -6.46 -9.73
N LEU A 222 1.47 -6.29 -10.73
CA LEU A 222 2.49 -7.27 -11.13
C LEU A 222 3.37 -7.76 -9.96
N PHE A 223 3.51 -6.93 -8.93
CA PHE A 223 4.32 -7.21 -7.75
C PHE A 223 3.53 -7.52 -6.47
N ASN A 224 2.19 -7.36 -6.48
CA ASN A 224 1.32 -7.44 -5.29
C ASN A 224 1.73 -6.48 -4.13
N GLU A 225 2.35 -5.34 -4.43
CA GLU A 225 2.79 -4.33 -3.44
C GLU A 225 1.73 -3.25 -3.18
N THR A 226 0.86 -3.00 -4.15
CA THR A 226 -0.31 -2.12 -4.04
C THR A 226 -1.61 -2.92 -4.11
N PRO A 227 -2.66 -2.56 -3.35
CA PRO A 227 -3.98 -3.16 -3.51
C PRO A 227 -4.49 -3.04 -4.96
N ASP A 228 -5.19 -4.07 -5.42
CA ASP A 228 -5.80 -4.12 -6.74
C ASP A 228 -6.71 -2.92 -6.99
N ILE A 229 -6.64 -2.34 -8.19
CA ILE A 229 -7.38 -1.13 -8.56
C ILE A 229 -8.70 -1.51 -9.22
N LEU A 230 -9.80 -0.90 -8.78
CA LEU A 230 -11.13 -1.15 -9.30
C LEU A 230 -11.49 -0.03 -10.30
N LEU A 231 -11.58 -0.39 -11.58
CA LEU A 231 -11.69 0.59 -12.68
C LEU A 231 -13.11 1.11 -12.92
N ASP A 232 -14.13 0.48 -12.36
CA ASP A 232 -15.54 0.75 -12.66
C ASP A 232 -16.32 1.15 -11.37
N PRO A 233 -16.17 2.41 -10.87
CA PRO A 233 -16.82 2.94 -9.66
C PRO A 233 -18.31 2.60 -9.55
N ASP A 234 -19.05 2.89 -10.61
CA ASP A 234 -20.52 2.81 -10.63
C ASP A 234 -21.01 1.37 -10.45
N LYS A 235 -20.22 0.39 -10.92
CA LYS A 235 -20.50 -1.04 -10.76
C LYS A 235 -20.32 -1.49 -9.32
N LEU A 236 -19.26 -1.04 -8.65
CA LEU A 236 -19.06 -1.30 -7.22
C LEU A 236 -20.19 -0.67 -6.39
N GLN A 237 -20.61 0.54 -6.73
CA GLN A 237 -21.70 1.23 -6.06
C GLN A 237 -23.06 0.54 -6.26
N SER A 238 -23.39 0.14 -7.49
CA SER A 238 -24.61 -0.64 -7.77
C SER A 238 -24.60 -1.96 -7.01
N ALA A 239 -23.52 -2.75 -7.13
CA ALA A 239 -23.41 -4.05 -6.47
C ALA A 239 -23.51 -3.94 -4.93
N TRP A 240 -22.93 -2.90 -4.32
CA TRP A 240 -23.08 -2.64 -2.89
C TRP A 240 -24.53 -2.30 -2.52
N THR A 241 -25.21 -1.49 -3.34
CA THR A 241 -26.62 -1.13 -3.14
C THR A 241 -27.53 -2.34 -3.28
N ASP A 242 -27.25 -3.22 -4.25
CA ASP A 242 -27.98 -4.48 -4.44
C ASP A 242 -27.79 -5.44 -3.26
N CYS A 243 -26.57 -5.54 -2.70
CA CYS A 243 -26.29 -6.35 -1.50
C CYS A 243 -26.89 -5.74 -0.21
N ALA A 244 -26.94 -4.41 -0.10
CA ALA A 244 -27.51 -3.72 1.05
C ALA A 244 -29.06 -3.71 1.05
N ARG A 245 -29.70 -3.80 -0.13
CA ARG A 245 -31.16 -3.76 -0.30
C ARG A 245 -31.94 -4.71 0.65
N PRO A 246 -31.63 -6.01 0.78
CA PRO A 246 -32.37 -6.89 1.71
C PRO A 246 -32.19 -6.48 3.18
N LEU A 247 -31.01 -6.00 3.58
CA LEU A 247 -30.74 -5.52 4.94
C LEU A 247 -31.56 -4.25 5.22
N CYS A 248 -31.60 -3.32 4.27
CA CYS A 248 -32.45 -2.13 4.34
C CYS A 248 -33.95 -2.46 4.39
N ALA A 249 -34.40 -3.50 3.68
CA ALA A 249 -35.79 -3.96 3.77
C ALA A 249 -36.12 -4.50 5.17
N GLY A 250 -35.28 -5.38 5.74
CA GLY A 250 -35.47 -5.89 7.10
C GLY A 250 -35.47 -4.78 8.17
N MET A 251 -34.66 -3.72 7.99
CA MET A 251 -34.70 -2.53 8.85
C MET A 251 -36.02 -1.74 8.72
N LYS A 252 -36.55 -1.57 7.50
CA LYS A 252 -37.87 -0.93 7.25
C LYS A 252 -38.99 -1.73 7.92
N ASP A 253 -38.98 -3.06 7.77
CA ASP A 253 -39.97 -3.96 8.37
C ASP A 253 -39.91 -3.93 9.92
N ALA A 254 -38.72 -3.68 10.49
CA ALA A 254 -38.52 -3.42 11.90
C ALA A 254 -38.91 -1.98 12.35
N GLY A 255 -39.56 -1.20 11.49
CA GLY A 255 -40.12 0.12 11.80
C GLY A 255 -39.13 1.29 11.73
N LEU A 256 -37.97 1.14 11.07
CA LEU A 256 -37.00 2.23 10.89
C LEU A 256 -37.20 2.96 9.56
N ALA A 257 -37.10 4.30 9.58
CA ALA A 257 -36.80 5.06 8.38
C ALA A 257 -35.33 4.84 7.99
N VAL A 258 -35.12 4.18 6.85
CA VAL A 258 -33.79 3.77 6.37
C VAL A 258 -33.30 4.72 5.29
N PHE A 259 -32.14 5.31 5.52
CA PHE A 259 -31.45 6.19 4.58
C PHE A 259 -30.11 5.54 4.18
N VAL A 260 -29.69 5.73 2.93
CA VAL A 260 -28.40 5.20 2.43
C VAL A 260 -27.50 6.38 2.05
N SER A 261 -26.25 6.37 2.53
CA SER A 261 -25.25 7.38 2.19
C SER A 261 -23.90 6.74 1.91
N PHE A 262 -23.19 7.22 0.90
CA PHE A 262 -21.80 6.81 0.62
C PHE A 262 -20.78 7.64 1.39
N ASP A 263 -21.18 8.81 1.90
CA ASP A 263 -20.41 9.62 2.83
C ASP A 263 -20.84 9.35 4.28
N ARG A 264 -19.90 9.39 5.23
CA ARG A 264 -20.23 9.34 6.67
C ARG A 264 -20.86 10.66 7.12
N GLN A 265 -22.19 10.70 7.11
CA GLN A 265 -22.99 11.81 7.64
C GLN A 265 -23.33 11.58 9.11
N TYR A 266 -23.07 12.59 9.95
CA TYR A 266 -23.36 12.59 11.39
C TYR A 266 -24.50 13.57 11.77
N GLN A 267 -25.19 14.12 10.77
CA GLN A 267 -26.32 15.01 10.96
C GLN A 267 -27.60 14.21 10.76
N ALA A 268 -28.55 14.36 11.69
CA ALA A 268 -29.84 13.70 11.61
C ALA A 268 -30.61 14.12 10.35
N PRO A 269 -31.29 13.19 9.67
CA PRO A 269 -32.29 13.51 8.65
C PRO A 269 -33.42 14.37 9.22
N GLU A 270 -34.13 15.07 8.35
CA GLU A 270 -35.29 15.90 8.73
C GLU A 270 -36.34 15.08 9.49
N GLY A 271 -36.86 15.62 10.60
CA GLY A 271 -37.78 14.93 11.52
C GLY A 271 -37.11 14.07 12.61
N PHE A 272 -35.78 13.93 12.60
CA PHE A 272 -35.03 13.15 13.58
C PHE A 272 -33.98 13.98 14.32
N ARG A 273 -33.48 13.46 15.44
CA ARG A 273 -32.37 14.03 16.21
C ARG A 273 -31.21 13.05 16.38
N ASN A 274 -30.01 13.60 16.50
CA ASN A 274 -28.83 12.83 16.85
C ASN A 274 -28.98 12.23 18.26
N LEU A 275 -28.55 10.97 18.42
CA LEU A 275 -28.34 10.41 19.75
C LEU A 275 -27.14 11.09 20.41
N PRO A 276 -27.20 11.39 21.72
CA PRO A 276 -26.10 12.03 22.41
C PRO A 276 -24.84 11.16 22.34
N VAL A 277 -23.71 11.77 21.99
CA VAL A 277 -22.40 11.16 22.19
C VAL A 277 -22.20 11.05 23.70
N SER A 278 -22.04 9.84 24.21
CA SER A 278 -21.90 9.57 25.65
C SER A 278 -20.55 10.06 26.17
N ILE A 279 -20.44 11.36 26.46
CA ILE A 279 -19.19 12.00 26.92
C ILE A 279 -18.95 11.78 28.43
N TYR A 280 -20.01 11.54 29.22
CA TYR A 280 -19.91 11.18 30.64
C TYR A 280 -20.87 10.04 31.01
N GLY A 281 -20.37 9.07 31.78
CA GLY A 281 -21.20 8.00 32.34
C GLY A 281 -21.99 8.51 33.54
N GLY A 282 -23.33 8.44 33.46
CA GLY A 282 -24.21 8.97 34.49
C GLY A 282 -25.69 8.60 34.35
N SER A 283 -26.02 7.53 33.64
CA SER A 283 -27.36 6.94 33.63
C SER A 283 -27.38 5.67 34.49
N GLU A 284 -28.47 5.45 35.21
CA GLU A 284 -28.56 4.43 36.28
C GLU A 284 -28.50 2.99 35.76
N ASP A 285 -28.81 2.75 34.48
CA ASP A 285 -28.77 1.43 33.86
C ASP A 285 -27.46 1.15 33.12
N THR A 286 -26.38 0.96 33.90
CA THR A 286 -25.07 0.61 33.32
C THR A 286 -25.01 -0.86 32.90
N GLU A 287 -25.73 -1.76 33.57
CA GLU A 287 -25.68 -3.20 33.29
C GLU A 287 -26.33 -3.57 31.95
N GLN A 288 -27.52 -3.04 31.63
CA GLN A 288 -28.14 -3.30 30.31
C GLN A 288 -27.29 -2.72 29.17
N ARG A 289 -26.71 -1.52 29.38
CA ARG A 289 -25.85 -0.86 28.38
C ARG A 289 -24.54 -1.62 28.14
N GLU A 290 -23.94 -2.19 29.18
CA GLU A 290 -22.77 -3.08 29.06
C GLU A 290 -23.13 -4.43 28.42
N ALA A 291 -24.28 -5.02 28.75
CA ALA A 291 -24.75 -6.25 28.13
C ALA A 291 -25.01 -6.07 26.63
N ALA A 292 -25.68 -4.98 26.23
CA ALA A 292 -25.90 -4.65 24.82
C ALA A 292 -24.60 -4.35 24.06
N LEU A 293 -23.63 -3.66 24.70
CA LEU A 293 -22.30 -3.44 24.13
C LEU A 293 -21.53 -4.75 23.93
N ARG A 294 -21.60 -5.68 24.90
CA ARG A 294 -20.97 -7.00 24.81
C ARG A 294 -21.56 -7.82 23.67
N ALA A 295 -22.88 -7.89 23.59
CA ALA A 295 -23.60 -8.59 22.53
C ALA A 295 -23.27 -8.03 21.14
N LEU A 296 -23.19 -6.69 21.01
CA LEU A 296 -22.72 -6.04 19.78
C LEU A 296 -21.28 -6.45 19.45
N GLY A 297 -20.36 -6.41 20.43
CA GLY A 297 -18.98 -6.84 20.27
C GLY A 297 -18.83 -8.30 19.82
N GLU A 298 -19.68 -9.20 20.32
CA GLU A 298 -19.75 -10.60 19.86
C GLU A 298 -20.11 -10.67 18.37
N SER A 299 -21.19 -10.01 17.92
CA SER A 299 -21.56 -9.98 16.49
C SER A 299 -20.52 -9.29 15.59
N GLN A 300 -19.78 -8.31 16.12
CA GLN A 300 -18.66 -7.69 15.42
C GLN A 300 -17.47 -8.65 15.27
N ASN A 301 -17.22 -9.52 16.24
CA ASN A 301 -16.20 -10.56 16.14
C ASN A 301 -16.62 -11.65 15.15
N GLU A 302 -17.87 -12.13 15.24
CA GLU A 302 -18.47 -13.07 14.27
C GLU A 302 -18.29 -12.55 12.83
N LEU A 303 -18.69 -11.30 12.55
CA LEU A 303 -18.51 -10.68 11.22
C LEU A 303 -17.04 -10.46 10.82
N ARG A 304 -16.09 -10.38 11.76
CA ARG A 304 -14.65 -10.24 11.46
C ARG A 304 -13.98 -11.57 11.12
N GLU A 305 -14.50 -12.69 11.64
CA GLU A 305 -14.00 -14.02 11.30
C GLU A 305 -14.42 -14.48 9.89
N ILE A 306 -15.51 -13.94 9.35
CA ILE A 306 -15.97 -14.21 7.97
C ILE A 306 -14.98 -13.58 6.96
N VAL A 307 -14.30 -14.41 6.18
CA VAL A 307 -13.28 -13.98 5.21
C VAL A 307 -13.92 -13.28 4.00
N GLU A 308 -14.92 -13.90 3.37
CA GLU A 308 -15.67 -13.37 2.24
C GLU A 308 -17.16 -13.37 2.58
N PHE A 309 -17.84 -12.24 2.38
CA PHE A 309 -19.27 -12.13 2.62
C PHE A 309 -20.02 -12.72 1.43
N ASP A 310 -20.80 -13.77 1.67
CA ASP A 310 -21.64 -14.44 0.67
C ASP A 310 -23.13 -14.23 1.00
N ASP A 311 -24.03 -14.96 0.33
CA ASP A 311 -25.47 -14.83 0.56
C ASP A 311 -25.90 -15.45 1.91
N THR A 312 -25.08 -16.33 2.50
CA THR A 312 -25.33 -16.91 3.84
C THR A 312 -24.96 -15.93 4.97
N THR A 313 -24.16 -14.92 4.66
CA THR A 313 -23.72 -13.89 5.60
C THR A 313 -24.86 -12.92 5.98
N THR A 314 -26.00 -12.92 5.26
CA THR A 314 -27.15 -12.05 5.51
C THR A 314 -27.71 -12.18 6.93
N ASP A 315 -27.82 -13.40 7.48
CA ASP A 315 -28.37 -13.63 8.83
C ASP A 315 -27.45 -13.07 9.93
N ALA A 316 -26.13 -13.21 9.75
CA ALA A 316 -25.13 -12.63 10.66
C ALA A 316 -25.15 -11.09 10.59
N LEU A 317 -25.34 -10.52 9.40
CA LEU A 317 -25.50 -9.08 9.22
C LEU A 317 -26.79 -8.55 9.86
N MET A 318 -27.92 -9.25 9.72
CA MET A 318 -29.17 -8.88 10.40
C MET A 318 -29.02 -8.97 11.93
N THR A 319 -28.35 -10.02 12.44
CA THR A 319 -28.01 -10.15 13.87
C THR A 319 -27.18 -8.95 14.35
N PHE A 320 -26.17 -8.53 13.58
CA PHE A 320 -25.38 -7.33 13.87
C PHE A 320 -26.23 -6.05 13.86
N VAL A 321 -27.15 -5.89 12.91
CA VAL A 321 -28.09 -4.76 12.84
C VAL A 321 -28.95 -4.68 14.10
N GLU A 322 -29.56 -5.79 14.50
CA GLU A 322 -30.40 -5.89 15.70
C GLU A 322 -29.62 -5.55 16.97
N ARG A 323 -28.45 -6.18 17.18
CA ARG A 323 -27.60 -5.91 18.36
C ARG A 323 -27.08 -4.47 18.36
N SER A 324 -26.81 -3.89 17.19
CA SER A 324 -26.42 -2.48 17.05
C SER A 324 -27.55 -1.52 17.40
N ARG A 325 -28.80 -1.81 16.98
CA ARG A 325 -29.99 -1.05 17.40
C ARG A 325 -30.24 -1.17 18.90
N ALA A 326 -30.11 -2.37 19.48
CA ALA A 326 -30.26 -2.59 20.92
C ALA A 326 -29.21 -1.80 21.72
N HIS A 327 -27.96 -1.75 21.27
CA HIS A 327 -26.94 -0.90 21.88
C HIS A 327 -27.24 0.61 21.74
N ALA A 328 -27.83 1.04 20.62
CA ALA A 328 -28.28 2.42 20.46
C ALA A 328 -29.43 2.77 21.43
N GLN A 329 -30.43 1.89 21.58
CA GLN A 329 -31.52 2.04 22.55
C GLN A 329 -31.00 2.09 23.99
N ALA A 330 -30.07 1.20 24.36
CA ALA A 330 -29.51 1.15 25.72
C ALA A 330 -28.62 2.36 26.08
N ARG A 331 -28.28 3.23 25.11
CA ARG A 331 -27.63 4.53 25.37
C ARG A 331 -28.63 5.63 25.73
N GLU A 332 -29.89 5.49 25.35
CA GLU A 332 -30.95 6.47 25.61
C GLU A 332 -32.30 5.74 25.73
N PRO A 333 -32.57 5.03 26.86
CA PRO A 333 -33.68 4.08 26.97
C PRO A 333 -35.06 4.68 26.71
N GLU A 334 -35.24 5.96 27.04
CA GLU A 334 -36.48 6.72 26.86
C GLU A 334 -36.72 7.15 25.41
N ALA A 335 -35.68 7.20 24.57
CA ALA A 335 -35.80 7.70 23.20
C ALA A 335 -36.31 6.64 22.23
N HIS A 336 -37.29 7.02 21.40
CA HIS A 336 -37.75 6.15 20.31
C HIS A 336 -36.77 6.18 19.11
N ILE A 337 -36.03 5.10 18.91
CA ILE A 337 -35.13 4.91 17.75
C ILE A 337 -35.94 4.60 16.49
N GLY A 338 -36.17 5.64 15.68
CA GLY A 338 -37.02 5.61 14.49
C GLY A 338 -36.30 5.75 13.15
N ALA A 339 -35.00 6.05 13.10
CA ALA A 339 -34.25 6.12 11.84
C ALA A 339 -32.82 5.56 11.93
N VAL A 340 -32.30 5.15 10.77
CA VAL A 340 -30.93 4.70 10.58
C VAL A 340 -30.36 5.19 9.24
N ILE A 341 -29.13 5.72 9.25
CA ILE A 341 -28.32 5.88 8.04
C ILE A 341 -27.40 4.65 7.92
N VAL A 342 -27.49 3.97 6.78
CA VAL A 342 -26.60 2.88 6.37
C VAL A 342 -25.52 3.44 5.45
N THR A 343 -24.26 3.14 5.76
CA THR A 343 -23.07 3.56 5.00
C THR A 343 -22.18 2.35 4.69
N PRO A 344 -21.28 2.40 3.70
CA PRO A 344 -20.24 1.39 3.53
C PRO A 344 -19.26 1.40 4.71
N ASP A 345 -18.90 0.23 5.24
CA ASP A 345 -17.88 0.09 6.28
C ASP A 345 -16.85 -1.00 5.95
N LYS A 346 -15.57 -0.69 6.19
CA LYS A 346 -14.43 -1.54 5.83
C LYS A 346 -14.30 -2.82 6.69
N ASP A 347 -14.80 -2.80 7.93
CA ASP A 347 -14.67 -3.92 8.84
C ASP A 347 -15.91 -4.84 8.73
N PHE A 348 -17.11 -4.23 8.65
CA PHE A 348 -18.40 -4.93 8.73
C PHE A 348 -19.26 -4.88 7.45
N GLY A 349 -18.78 -4.29 6.35
CA GLY A 349 -19.50 -4.13 5.09
C GLY A 349 -20.55 -3.01 5.10
N ILE A 350 -21.27 -2.88 6.23
CA ILE A 350 -22.22 -1.81 6.54
C ILE A 350 -21.86 -1.12 7.86
N GLY A 351 -21.98 0.20 7.89
CA GLY A 351 -21.90 1.06 9.07
C GLY A 351 -23.26 1.68 9.35
N LEU A 352 -23.68 1.65 10.62
CA LEU A 352 -25.04 2.02 11.06
C LEU A 352 -24.97 3.21 12.01
N THR A 353 -25.69 4.29 11.66
CA THR A 353 -25.88 5.46 12.54
C THR A 353 -27.35 5.61 12.84
N TYR A 354 -27.72 5.50 14.12
CA TYR A 354 -29.12 5.56 14.58
C TYR A 354 -29.50 6.97 15.06
N PHE A 355 -30.77 7.31 14.86
CA PHE A 355 -31.36 8.60 15.24
C PHE A 355 -32.69 8.38 15.96
N ALA A 356 -32.96 9.22 16.95
CA ALA A 356 -34.25 9.24 17.65
C ALA A 356 -35.24 10.13 16.91
N THR A 357 -36.54 9.82 17.01
CA THR A 357 -37.60 10.75 16.58
C THR A 357 -37.56 12.02 17.42
N VAL A 358 -37.89 13.17 16.83
CA VAL A 358 -38.17 14.39 17.59
C VAL A 358 -39.54 14.24 18.24
N GLU A 359 -39.58 14.14 19.56
CA GLU A 359 -40.84 14.19 20.30
C GLU A 359 -41.39 15.62 20.27
N PRO A 360 -42.70 15.82 20.09
CA PRO A 360 -43.29 17.15 20.19
C PRO A 360 -43.16 17.65 21.63
N GLU A 361 -42.72 18.89 21.81
CA GLU A 361 -42.80 19.55 23.11
C GLU A 361 -44.25 19.55 23.57
N VAL A 362 -44.52 18.88 24.70
CA VAL A 362 -45.82 18.95 25.35
C VAL A 362 -45.96 20.37 25.90
N GLU A 363 -46.80 21.19 25.27
CA GLU A 363 -47.24 22.45 25.86
C GLU A 363 -47.90 22.14 27.21
N ILE A 364 -47.16 22.36 28.29
CA ILE A 364 -47.70 22.29 29.65
C ILE A 364 -48.64 23.48 29.79
N ALA A 365 -49.94 23.23 29.58
CA ALA A 365 -50.98 24.20 29.86
C ALA A 365 -50.85 24.67 31.32
N ALA A 366 -50.57 25.95 31.51
CA ALA A 366 -50.46 26.54 32.84
C ALA A 366 -51.85 26.49 33.49
N ASP A 367 -52.00 25.65 34.51
CA ASP A 367 -53.23 25.58 35.30
C ASP A 367 -53.26 26.77 36.27
N ASP A 368 -54.14 27.73 36.00
CA ASP A 368 -54.35 28.90 36.83
C ASP A 368 -54.98 28.48 38.17
N THR A 369 -54.22 28.51 39.26
CA THR A 369 -54.80 28.57 40.61
C THR A 369 -54.09 29.60 41.48
N GLU A 370 -54.86 30.60 41.90
CA GLU A 370 -54.35 31.84 42.51
C GLU A 370 -54.17 31.77 44.05
N ALA A 371 -53.35 32.71 44.53
CA ALA A 371 -53.40 33.33 45.87
C ALA A 371 -52.81 32.61 47.11
N GLY A 372 -51.65 33.11 47.54
CA GLY A 372 -51.03 32.82 48.85
C GLY A 372 -49.96 33.84 49.29
N LYS A 373 -50.23 35.15 49.22
CA LYS A 373 -49.27 36.23 49.60
C LYS A 373 -49.04 36.29 51.12
N VAL A 374 -47.77 36.36 51.58
CA VAL A 374 -47.36 37.22 52.72
C VAL A 374 -45.88 37.71 52.60
N ALA A 375 -45.72 39.04 52.68
CA ALA A 375 -44.55 39.86 53.10
C ALA A 375 -43.12 39.69 52.50
N LEU A 376 -42.57 40.82 52.06
CA LEU A 376 -41.14 41.11 52.15
C LEU A 376 -40.77 41.54 53.58
N ALA A 377 -39.59 41.14 54.05
CA ALA A 377 -38.81 41.89 55.03
C ALA A 377 -37.32 41.75 54.68
N ASN A 378 -36.58 42.85 54.81
CA ASN A 378 -35.18 42.99 54.41
C ASN A 378 -34.31 43.07 55.67
N ASP A 379 -33.23 42.29 55.77
CA ASP A 379 -32.11 42.61 56.68
C ASP A 379 -30.88 41.69 56.51
N GLY A 380 -29.69 42.22 56.87
CA GLY A 380 -28.74 41.39 57.64
C GLY A 380 -27.56 40.68 56.95
N ALA A 381 -26.66 41.43 56.32
CA ALA A 381 -25.19 41.35 56.46
C ALA A 381 -24.37 40.01 56.42
N ALA A 382 -23.26 40.10 55.67
CA ALA A 382 -21.91 39.57 55.97
C ALA A 382 -21.59 38.06 55.85
N SER A 383 -20.93 37.69 54.75
CA SER A 383 -20.04 36.51 54.66
C SER A 383 -18.59 36.87 55.05
N PRO A 384 -17.88 36.09 55.90
CA PRO A 384 -16.44 36.23 56.12
C PRO A 384 -15.58 35.48 55.09
N ARG A 385 -14.33 35.93 54.91
CA ARG A 385 -13.30 35.49 53.92
C ARG A 385 -12.18 34.63 54.58
N ILE A 386 -11.14 34.30 53.76
CA ILE A 386 -9.74 33.84 54.05
C ILE A 386 -9.58 32.32 54.17
N HIS A 387 -8.60 31.60 53.55
CA HIS A 387 -7.62 31.78 52.45
C HIS A 387 -7.07 30.37 52.05
N GLY A 388 -6.19 30.09 51.06
CA GLY A 388 -5.46 30.86 50.04
C GLY A 388 -4.18 30.08 49.57
N GLY A 389 -3.64 30.37 48.37
CA GLY A 389 -2.39 29.77 47.81
C GLY A 389 -2.62 28.90 46.56
N ALA A 390 -2.32 29.35 45.33
CA ALA A 390 -1.01 29.32 44.63
C ALA A 390 -0.64 27.89 44.13
N THR A 391 -0.19 27.65 42.89
CA THR A 391 0.68 28.50 42.02
C THR A 391 0.37 28.30 40.52
N ARG A 392 0.72 29.27 39.67
CA ARG A 392 0.58 29.26 38.21
C ARG A 392 1.95 29.54 37.58
N GLN A 393 2.42 28.72 36.63
CA GLN A 393 3.62 29.03 35.85
C GLN A 393 3.25 29.39 34.40
N GLN A 394 4.03 30.29 33.82
CA GLN A 394 3.84 30.90 32.50
C GLN A 394 4.75 30.23 31.47
N TYR A 395 4.40 30.33 30.19
CA TYR A 395 5.36 30.33 29.09
C TYR A 395 5.11 31.54 28.18
N GLU A 396 6.19 32.15 27.71
CA GLU A 396 6.21 33.46 27.05
C GLU A 396 6.00 33.38 25.53
N LYS A 397 5.79 34.55 24.90
CA LYS A 397 5.65 34.74 23.45
C LYS A 397 6.89 35.41 22.85
N THR A 398 7.38 34.88 21.72
CA THR A 398 8.09 35.63 20.65
C THR A 398 8.33 34.72 19.43
N PRO A 399 8.58 35.25 18.22
CA PRO A 399 7.81 36.26 17.49
C PRO A 399 7.29 35.72 16.13
N GLN A 400 6.48 36.50 15.41
CA GLN A 400 6.02 36.18 14.06
C GLN A 400 7.08 36.48 12.98
N GLU A 401 7.19 35.64 11.96
CA GLU A 401 7.85 35.95 10.70
C GLU A 401 6.86 35.82 9.52
N LYS A 402 6.98 36.68 8.51
CA LYS A 402 6.00 36.81 7.41
C LYS A 402 6.32 35.83 6.29
N VAL A 403 5.31 35.08 5.83
CA VAL A 403 5.28 34.51 4.48
C VAL A 403 3.95 34.86 3.80
N THR A 404 3.99 35.02 2.49
CA THR A 404 3.04 35.77 1.65
C THR A 404 1.77 35.01 1.25
N ASP A 405 0.76 35.81 0.96
CA ASP A 405 -0.57 35.43 0.48
C ASP A 405 -0.53 34.69 -0.88
N ALA A 406 -1.26 33.58 -0.98
CA ALA A 406 -1.51 32.85 -2.22
C ALA A 406 -2.84 32.08 -2.11
N ALA A 407 -3.93 32.71 -2.60
CA ALA A 407 -5.28 32.21 -2.43
C ALA A 407 -5.56 30.90 -3.19
N VAL A 408 -5.76 29.80 -2.45
CA VAL A 408 -6.36 28.57 -2.99
C VAL A 408 -7.88 28.69 -2.88
N LYS A 409 -8.57 28.85 -4.01
CA LYS A 409 -10.03 28.78 -4.06
C LYS A 409 -10.49 27.36 -3.75
N LEU A 410 -11.06 27.15 -2.57
CA LEU A 410 -11.89 25.99 -2.27
C LEU A 410 -13.12 26.01 -3.19
N VAL A 411 -13.12 25.15 -4.21
CA VAL A 411 -14.32 24.87 -5.02
C VAL A 411 -15.22 23.99 -4.18
N GLN A 412 -16.31 24.56 -3.65
CA GLN A 412 -17.37 23.79 -3.03
C GLN A 412 -18.10 22.98 -4.10
N THR A 413 -17.92 21.66 -4.11
CA THR A 413 -18.82 20.74 -4.80
C THR A 413 -20.17 20.70 -4.07
N PRO A 414 -21.31 20.61 -4.78
CA PRO A 414 -22.62 20.73 -4.17
C PRO A 414 -22.97 19.49 -3.34
N THR A 415 -23.46 19.72 -2.12
CA THR A 415 -24.04 18.72 -1.23
C THR A 415 -25.19 18.00 -1.94
N GLN A 416 -25.13 16.67 -2.04
CA GLN A 416 -26.27 15.88 -2.53
C GLN A 416 -27.18 15.46 -1.37
N THR A 417 -28.48 15.70 -1.54
CA THR A 417 -29.54 15.32 -0.60
C THR A 417 -29.71 13.79 -0.59
N PRO A 418 -29.92 13.14 0.57
CA PRO A 418 -30.20 11.70 0.60
C PRO A 418 -31.43 11.34 -0.22
N VAL A 419 -31.36 10.23 -0.96
CA VAL A 419 -32.44 9.72 -1.79
C VAL A 419 -33.13 8.57 -1.06
N THR A 420 -34.45 8.67 -0.88
CA THR A 420 -35.28 7.56 -0.39
C THR A 420 -35.32 6.47 -1.46
N ILE A 421 -34.90 5.26 -1.11
CA ILE A 421 -35.17 4.07 -1.92
C ILE A 421 -36.58 3.61 -1.54
N GLU A 422 -37.51 3.59 -2.48
CA GLU A 422 -38.83 2.93 -2.30
C GLU A 422 -38.65 1.41 -2.12
#